data_AF-A0A7Y6C5V0-F1
#
_entry.id   AF-A0A7Y6C5V0-F1
#
_cell.length_a   1.000
_cell.length_b   1.000
_cell.length_c   1.000
_cell.angle_alpha   90.00
_cell.angle_beta   90.00
_cell.angle_gamma   90.00
#
_symmetry.space_group_name_H-M   'P 1'
#
loop_
_entity.id
_entity.type
_entity.pdbx_description
1 polymer ?
#
loop_
_entity_poly.entity_id
_entity_poly.type
_entity_poly.pdbx_seq_one_letter_code
_entity_poly.pdbx_strand_id
1 'polypeptide(L)'
;MKRPESTRKRFLLSLCGLLGAGVFSAVAFLELGKSPVEQPGRPGSELVEQLAALRGANDLARSTTQVVGDDPSLYPTAYQRLEVGLGVGRGDRVKPVPPAALDELAGLARRDVLDTPAWRAYYVCLALSDNPASVVRTSRRATDVLTRAGIREAAQEEASSYVRKPSAQDDHLTSLATCAAFVQTLTCLGQRETVPATAWKQLSSDAAQAREPAPVLQARDALTSAGRSSPTLRVLDRVGELEEADCARLEPVARAALSILSARLPPESRACLRQSLRDEGPQTRWLSRRALLAANPDATLPSPTADLRPDGLGAKAPRQLGTLTATYDIARALTASGQWEAAPEWLKNGLRDQGGREELDGADQVLLALSCHRLHLGCGPQADKGARRVGRMSAPVQPAPLQHRAWHRLLTARAEFELGCPDRTDDATASGPESPALKPESIQLAAALGEAGCRQAAAHLVSGVNLVGLVRAKLSEGDLLAAGDALQAALATNKPIPQALHQELPSLLARYRNKEHPALFSERPGGPASARATRAAYYLLA
;
A
#
# COMPACT_ATOMS: atom_id res chain seq x y z
N MET A 1 20.92 35.26 -65.72
CA MET A 1 20.21 34.77 -66.93
C MET A 1 19.06 33.86 -66.50
N LYS A 2 18.01 33.72 -67.32
CA LYS A 2 16.91 32.73 -67.24
C LYS A 2 16.13 32.58 -65.89
N ARG A 3 14.96 33.24 -65.82
CA ARG A 3 13.68 32.57 -65.45
C ARG A 3 13.12 31.87 -66.71
N PRO A 4 12.14 30.95 -66.63
CA PRO A 4 10.69 31.34 -66.62
C PRO A 4 9.81 30.43 -65.69
N GLU A 5 8.68 30.90 -65.13
CA GLU A 5 7.26 30.57 -65.48
C GLU A 5 6.76 29.17 -65.04
N SER A 6 5.49 28.88 -64.69
CA SER A 6 4.17 29.58 -64.60
C SER A 6 3.25 28.76 -63.61
N THR A 7 1.92 28.92 -63.38
CA THR A 7 0.80 29.64 -64.02
C THR A 7 -0.30 30.09 -63.02
N ARG A 8 -1.13 31.04 -63.47
CA ARG A 8 -2.37 31.66 -62.93
C ARG A 8 -3.56 30.74 -62.57
N LYS A 9 -4.40 31.17 -61.60
CA LYS A 9 -5.88 31.48 -61.64
C LYS A 9 -6.34 31.89 -60.22
N ARG A 10 -7.04 32.98 -59.87
CA ARG A 10 -8.15 33.85 -60.38
C ARG A 10 -9.58 33.42 -59.97
N PHE A 11 -10.20 34.20 -59.05
CA PHE A 11 -11.59 34.74 -58.93
C PHE A 11 -11.71 35.31 -57.49
N LEU A 12 -12.13 36.54 -57.14
CA LEU A 12 -13.17 37.51 -57.58
C LEU A 12 -14.62 36.99 -57.41
N LEU A 13 -15.62 37.76 -56.96
CA LEU A 13 -15.81 38.95 -56.09
C LEU A 13 -17.35 39.17 -56.00
N SER A 14 -17.89 39.86 -54.96
CA SER A 14 -19.24 40.52 -54.86
C SER A 14 -20.20 39.94 -53.80
N LEU A 15 -21.15 40.68 -53.19
CA LEU A 15 -21.20 42.02 -52.58
C LEU A 15 -22.56 42.21 -51.85
N CYS A 16 -22.59 42.87 -50.68
CA CYS A 16 -23.69 43.60 -49.99
C CYS A 16 -25.19 43.18 -50.05
N GLY A 17 -25.90 43.28 -48.91
CA GLY A 17 -27.38 43.31 -48.85
C GLY A 17 -28.05 42.76 -47.58
N LEU A 18 -27.69 43.18 -46.36
CA LEU A 18 -28.36 44.22 -45.53
C LEU A 18 -29.68 43.84 -44.81
N LEU A 19 -29.77 44.29 -43.54
CA LEU A 19 -30.94 44.36 -42.61
C LEU A 19 -31.39 43.06 -41.89
N GLY A 20 -31.37 43.15 -40.55
CA GLY A 20 -31.86 42.15 -39.58
C GLY A 20 -31.33 42.48 -38.18
N ALA A 21 -32.17 43.02 -37.29
CA ALA A 21 -31.72 43.66 -36.04
C ALA A 21 -31.57 42.70 -34.85
N GLY A 22 -30.58 42.97 -33.98
CA GLY A 22 -30.30 42.20 -32.76
C GLY A 22 -29.30 42.91 -31.84
N VAL A 23 -29.76 43.91 -31.10
CA VAL A 23 -29.00 44.67 -30.09
C VAL A 23 -28.93 43.80 -28.80
N PHE A 24 -27.79 43.63 -28.11
CA PHE A 24 -27.28 44.61 -27.14
C PHE A 24 -25.77 44.58 -26.88
N SER A 25 -25.20 45.79 -26.82
CA SER A 25 -24.05 46.27 -26.05
C SER A 25 -22.84 45.35 -25.80
N ALA A 26 -21.74 45.71 -26.45
CA ALA A 26 -20.41 45.51 -25.87
C ALA A 26 -20.12 46.61 -24.83
N VAL A 27 -19.54 46.23 -23.69
CA VAL A 27 -18.67 47.11 -22.89
C VAL A 27 -17.40 46.31 -22.63
N ALA A 28 -16.29 46.76 -23.23
CA ALA A 28 -14.95 46.28 -22.96
C ALA A 28 -14.13 47.42 -22.34
N PHE A 29 -12.91 47.10 -21.89
CA PHE A 29 -11.97 47.97 -21.15
C PHE A 29 -12.37 48.19 -19.67
N LEU A 30 -11.51 47.96 -18.66
CA LEU A 30 -10.12 47.46 -18.66
C LEU A 30 -9.87 46.41 -17.56
N GLU A 31 -9.17 45.34 -17.91
CA GLU A 31 -8.12 44.76 -17.06
C GLU A 31 -6.84 44.64 -17.89
N LEU A 32 -5.81 45.41 -17.53
CA LEU A 32 -4.48 45.32 -18.11
C LEU A 32 -3.68 44.21 -17.43
N GLY A 33 -2.84 43.49 -18.19
CA GLY A 33 -1.72 42.73 -17.63
C GLY A 33 -1.98 41.29 -17.18
N LYS A 34 -3.19 40.74 -17.36
CA LYS A 34 -3.40 39.28 -17.27
C LYS A 34 -2.95 38.61 -18.56
N SER A 35 -1.64 38.42 -18.72
CA SER A 35 -1.15 37.30 -19.54
C SER A 35 -1.80 36.02 -19.00
N PRO A 36 -2.39 35.15 -19.84
CA PRO A 36 -2.78 33.84 -19.37
C PRO A 36 -1.52 33.18 -18.83
N VAL A 37 -1.53 32.79 -17.56
CA VAL A 37 -0.45 31.96 -17.00
C VAL A 37 -0.40 30.71 -17.87
N GLU A 38 0.75 30.44 -18.49
CA GLU A 38 0.96 29.19 -19.19
C GLU A 38 0.77 28.07 -18.17
N GLN A 39 -0.38 27.40 -18.24
CA GLN A 39 -0.59 26.18 -17.48
C GLN A 39 0.55 25.23 -17.89
N PRO A 40 1.33 24.69 -16.94
CA PRO A 40 2.42 23.79 -17.26
C PRO A 40 1.85 22.67 -18.13
N GLY A 41 2.35 22.59 -19.37
CA GLY A 41 1.61 22.00 -20.48
C GLY A 41 0.97 20.67 -20.11
N ARG A 42 -0.36 20.56 -20.33
CA ARG A 42 -1.15 19.38 -19.95
C ARG A 42 -0.37 18.12 -20.32
N PRO A 43 -0.15 17.19 -19.38
CA PRO A 43 0.66 16.01 -19.65
C PRO A 43 0.13 15.29 -20.89
N GLY A 44 0.98 15.14 -21.91
CA GLY A 44 0.62 14.52 -23.17
C GLY A 44 0.41 13.01 -23.04
N SER A 45 0.35 12.32 -24.18
CA SER A 45 0.40 10.84 -24.25
C SER A 45 1.56 10.27 -23.44
N GLU A 46 2.67 11.02 -23.36
CA GLU A 46 3.82 10.75 -22.49
C GLU A 46 3.48 10.40 -21.04
N LEU A 47 2.44 10.95 -20.39
CA LEU A 47 2.11 10.55 -19.01
C LEU A 47 1.42 9.19 -18.96
N VAL A 48 0.59 8.86 -19.96
CA VAL A 48 0.00 7.53 -20.09
C VAL A 48 1.11 6.53 -20.36
N GLU A 49 2.05 6.87 -21.23
CA GLU A 49 3.23 6.07 -21.53
C GLU A 49 4.21 5.99 -20.36
N GLN A 50 4.37 7.03 -19.53
CA GLN A 50 5.24 7.05 -18.34
C GLN A 50 4.56 6.51 -17.07
N LEU A 51 3.23 6.37 -17.03
CA LEU A 51 2.51 5.56 -16.02
C LEU A 51 2.49 4.09 -16.44
N ALA A 52 2.23 3.81 -17.72
CA ALA A 52 2.41 2.50 -18.32
C ALA A 52 3.88 2.05 -18.31
N ALA A 53 4.83 2.99 -18.29
CA ALA A 53 6.26 2.79 -18.03
C ALA A 53 6.69 3.16 -16.59
N LEU A 54 5.77 3.42 -15.66
CA LEU A 54 6.06 3.22 -14.23
C LEU A 54 5.84 1.76 -13.91
N ARG A 55 4.68 1.24 -14.31
CA ARG A 55 4.46 -0.20 -14.35
C ARG A 55 5.44 -0.89 -15.31
N GLY A 56 5.79 -0.25 -16.42
CA GLY A 56 6.63 -0.81 -17.48
C GLY A 56 8.13 -0.63 -17.26
N ALA A 57 8.63 0.44 -16.64
CA ALA A 57 10.01 0.45 -16.15
C ALA A 57 10.13 -0.54 -14.99
N ASN A 58 9.10 -0.71 -14.15
CA ASN A 58 9.04 -1.89 -13.29
C ASN A 58 9.12 -3.19 -14.14
N ASP A 59 8.12 -3.52 -14.94
CA ASP A 59 7.96 -4.79 -15.67
C ASP A 59 9.04 -5.08 -16.76
N LEU A 60 9.77 -4.07 -17.23
CA LEU A 60 10.75 -4.17 -18.33
C LEU A 60 12.19 -3.89 -17.87
N ALA A 61 12.45 -3.05 -16.85
CA ALA A 61 13.76 -3.11 -16.16
C ALA A 61 13.95 -4.49 -15.52
N ARG A 62 12.87 -5.08 -14.98
CA ARG A 62 12.81 -6.50 -14.56
C ARG A 62 13.11 -7.52 -15.65
N SER A 63 13.13 -7.13 -16.93
CA SER A 63 13.44 -8.01 -18.06
C SER A 63 14.82 -7.79 -18.69
N THR A 64 15.43 -6.61 -18.53
CA THR A 64 16.68 -6.24 -19.24
C THR A 64 17.80 -5.62 -18.40
N THR A 65 17.60 -5.28 -17.11
CA THR A 65 18.64 -4.61 -16.30
C THR A 65 18.80 -5.20 -14.90
N GLN A 66 20.05 -5.25 -14.40
CA GLN A 66 20.42 -5.90 -13.13
C GLN A 66 20.02 -5.14 -11.85
N VAL A 67 19.28 -4.03 -11.96
CA VAL A 67 18.87 -3.16 -10.85
C VAL A 67 17.48 -2.57 -11.15
N VAL A 68 16.80 -2.10 -10.09
CA VAL A 68 15.52 -1.38 -10.05
C VAL A 68 14.26 -2.25 -9.92
N GLY A 69 13.63 -2.12 -8.75
CA GLY A 69 12.34 -2.71 -8.36
C GLY A 69 11.90 -2.10 -7.02
N ASP A 70 11.86 -0.76 -6.96
CA ASP A 70 12.39 -0.03 -5.80
C ASP A 70 11.40 0.47 -4.74
N ASP A 71 10.14 -0.01 -4.75
CA ASP A 71 9.21 0.15 -3.63
C ASP A 71 9.27 -1.09 -2.70
N PRO A 72 9.99 -1.03 -1.56
CA PRO A 72 9.94 -2.08 -0.56
C PRO A 72 8.61 -2.06 0.20
N SER A 73 8.19 -3.19 0.74
CA SER A 73 7.10 -3.25 1.74
C SER A 73 7.39 -4.24 2.87
N LEU A 74 6.64 -4.14 3.98
CA LEU A 74 6.99 -4.82 5.22
C LEU A 74 6.90 -6.35 5.09
N TYR A 75 5.81 -6.87 4.53
CA TYR A 75 5.61 -8.32 4.36
C TYR A 75 6.71 -8.97 3.48
N PRO A 76 7.05 -8.46 2.27
CA PRO A 76 8.18 -8.96 1.51
C PRO A 76 9.52 -8.80 2.24
N THR A 77 9.78 -7.65 2.87
CA THR A 77 11.01 -7.43 3.65
C THR A 77 11.17 -8.46 4.77
N ALA A 78 10.10 -8.77 5.50
CA ALA A 78 10.11 -9.79 6.55
C ALA A 78 10.51 -11.16 5.99
N TYR A 79 9.76 -11.68 5.03
CA TYR A 79 9.95 -13.06 4.57
C TYR A 79 11.15 -13.25 3.63
N GLN A 80 11.54 -12.24 2.85
CA GLN A 80 12.77 -12.30 2.03
C GLN A 80 14.02 -12.31 2.91
N ARG A 81 14.08 -11.48 3.96
CA ARG A 81 15.21 -11.49 4.90
C ARG A 81 15.31 -12.80 5.65
N LEU A 82 14.19 -13.40 6.03
CA LEU A 82 14.14 -14.75 6.60
C LEU A 82 14.54 -15.82 5.58
N GLU A 83 14.20 -15.69 4.29
CA GLU A 83 14.64 -16.65 3.25
C GLU A 83 16.18 -16.64 3.09
N VAL A 84 16.80 -15.45 3.06
CA VAL A 84 18.27 -15.32 2.99
C VAL A 84 18.93 -15.75 4.31
N GLY A 85 18.30 -15.43 5.46
CA GLY A 85 18.80 -15.76 6.80
C GLY A 85 18.88 -17.25 7.11
N LEU A 86 18.08 -18.09 6.44
CA LEU A 86 18.21 -19.56 6.52
C LEU A 86 19.53 -20.10 5.93
N GLY A 87 20.19 -19.31 5.08
CA GLY A 87 21.50 -19.64 4.53
C GLY A 87 21.50 -20.69 3.40
N VAL A 88 22.66 -20.81 2.77
CA VAL A 88 23.05 -21.95 1.92
C VAL A 88 24.20 -22.65 2.66
N GLY A 89 24.37 -23.96 2.43
CA GLY A 89 25.27 -24.84 3.20
C GLY A 89 26.73 -24.36 3.31
N ARG A 90 27.43 -24.90 4.32
CA ARG A 90 28.79 -24.49 4.73
C ARG A 90 29.80 -24.51 3.58
N GLY A 91 30.27 -23.33 3.19
CA GLY A 91 31.34 -23.09 2.22
C GLY A 91 31.49 -21.59 1.96
N ASP A 92 32.63 -21.16 1.43
CA ASP A 92 33.06 -19.74 1.38
C ASP A 92 32.32 -18.84 0.36
N ARG A 93 31.03 -19.12 0.12
CA ARG A 93 30.16 -18.39 -0.83
C ARG A 93 28.80 -18.00 -0.24
N VAL A 94 28.63 -18.06 1.08
CA VAL A 94 27.46 -17.47 1.76
C VAL A 94 27.55 -15.95 1.66
N LYS A 95 26.75 -15.33 0.77
CA LYS A 95 26.49 -13.89 0.87
C LYS A 95 25.79 -13.62 2.20
N PRO A 96 26.32 -12.77 3.10
CA PRO A 96 25.63 -12.43 4.33
C PRO A 96 24.33 -11.69 4.02
N VAL A 97 23.30 -11.86 4.87
CA VAL A 97 22.09 -11.04 4.80
C VAL A 97 22.50 -9.57 4.95
N PRO A 98 22.18 -8.67 4.01
CA PRO A 98 22.50 -7.26 4.17
C PRO A 98 21.87 -6.72 5.47
N PRO A 99 22.56 -5.86 6.24
CA PRO A 99 21.97 -5.26 7.43
C PRO A 99 20.79 -4.36 7.03
N ALA A 100 19.64 -4.50 7.72
CA ALA A 100 18.51 -3.61 7.47
C ALA A 100 18.84 -2.18 7.94
N ALA A 101 18.72 -1.21 7.04
CA ALA A 101 18.79 0.20 7.36
C ALA A 101 17.60 0.58 8.27
N LEU A 102 17.87 0.77 9.56
CA LEU A 102 16.82 0.90 10.58
C LEU A 102 15.89 2.10 10.34
N ASP A 103 16.42 3.19 9.77
CA ASP A 103 15.64 4.39 9.45
C ASP A 103 14.72 4.23 8.24
N GLU A 104 15.13 3.46 7.22
CA GLU A 104 14.25 3.14 6.09
C GLU A 104 13.24 2.06 6.47
N LEU A 105 13.60 1.09 7.32
CA LEU A 105 12.62 0.16 7.91
C LEU A 105 11.59 0.89 8.80
N ALA A 106 12.02 1.92 9.54
CA ALA A 106 11.12 2.77 10.33
C ALA A 106 10.24 3.68 9.45
N GLY A 107 10.81 4.26 8.40
CA GLY A 107 10.07 5.02 7.38
C GLY A 107 9.02 4.16 6.68
N LEU A 108 9.37 2.92 6.35
CA LEU A 108 8.44 1.95 5.76
C LEU A 108 7.35 1.53 6.75
N ALA A 109 7.73 1.20 8.00
CA ALA A 109 6.77 0.91 9.07
C ALA A 109 5.78 2.04 9.30
N ARG A 110 6.20 3.31 9.13
CA ARG A 110 5.29 4.47 9.15
C ARG A 110 4.35 4.50 7.95
N ARG A 111 4.86 4.28 6.72
CA ARG A 111 4.12 4.45 5.45
C ARG A 111 3.17 3.32 5.05
N ASP A 112 3.37 2.07 5.51
CA ASP A 112 2.63 0.87 5.04
C ASP A 112 1.19 0.76 5.61
N VAL A 113 0.36 1.81 5.41
CA VAL A 113 -0.94 2.04 6.10
C VAL A 113 -2.08 1.08 5.75
N LEU A 114 -1.81 0.03 4.98
CA LEU A 114 -2.75 -1.07 4.76
C LEU A 114 -2.86 -1.93 6.03
N ASP A 115 -1.71 -2.31 6.59
CA ASP A 115 -1.58 -3.10 7.80
C ASP A 115 -1.84 -2.29 9.09
N THR A 116 -2.37 -2.97 10.11
CA THR A 116 -2.56 -2.39 11.44
C THR A 116 -1.23 -2.11 12.14
N PRO A 117 -1.16 -1.20 13.13
CA PRO A 117 0.03 -1.05 13.98
C PRO A 117 0.66 -2.36 14.46
N ALA A 118 -0.13 -3.31 14.97
CA ALA A 118 0.36 -4.60 15.46
C ALA A 118 0.92 -5.51 14.33
N TRP A 119 0.24 -5.61 13.18
CA TRP A 119 0.75 -6.37 12.03
C TRP A 119 2.06 -5.77 11.46
N ARG A 120 2.17 -4.44 11.42
CA ARG A 120 3.43 -3.79 11.01
C ARG A 120 4.57 -4.04 12.00
N ALA A 121 4.27 -4.04 13.31
CA ALA A 121 5.25 -4.40 14.33
C ALA A 121 5.68 -5.87 14.23
N TYR A 122 4.76 -6.79 13.92
CA TYR A 122 5.07 -8.19 13.63
C TYR A 122 6.07 -8.32 12.47
N TYR A 123 5.82 -7.66 11.32
CA TYR A 123 6.73 -7.71 10.17
C TYR A 123 8.08 -7.04 10.45
N VAL A 124 8.15 -5.95 11.23
CA VAL A 124 9.43 -5.38 11.69
C VAL A 124 10.22 -6.36 12.57
N CYS A 125 9.53 -7.05 13.49
CA CYS A 125 10.14 -8.07 14.34
C CYS A 125 10.65 -9.27 13.52
N LEU A 126 9.91 -9.74 12.51
CA LEU A 126 10.38 -10.78 11.58
C LEU A 126 11.57 -10.30 10.74
N ALA A 127 11.51 -9.12 10.15
CA ALA A 127 12.57 -8.55 9.30
C ALA A 127 13.91 -8.37 10.04
N LEU A 128 13.87 -8.13 11.35
CA LEU A 128 15.06 -7.99 12.19
C LEU A 128 15.55 -9.31 12.80
N SER A 129 14.84 -10.43 12.58
CA SER A 129 15.15 -11.75 13.15
C SER A 129 15.87 -12.66 12.17
N ASP A 130 16.81 -13.45 12.68
CA ASP A 130 17.50 -14.49 11.92
C ASP A 130 16.57 -15.71 11.65
N ASN A 131 15.55 -15.90 12.50
CA ASN A 131 14.52 -16.95 12.44
C ASN A 131 13.31 -16.52 13.32
N PRO A 132 12.03 -16.76 12.94
CA PRO A 132 10.89 -16.49 13.84
C PRO A 132 10.91 -17.26 15.17
N ALA A 133 11.66 -18.35 15.27
CA ALA A 133 11.90 -19.06 16.53
C ALA A 133 12.96 -18.37 17.45
N SER A 134 13.61 -17.29 16.99
CA SER A 134 14.66 -16.56 17.74
C SER A 134 14.37 -15.07 17.96
N VAL A 135 13.09 -14.67 17.84
CA VAL A 135 12.59 -13.29 17.95
C VAL A 135 12.97 -12.58 19.27
N VAL A 136 13.28 -13.34 20.33
CA VAL A 136 13.68 -12.81 21.64
C VAL A 136 14.97 -11.97 21.57
N ARG A 137 15.89 -12.25 20.62
CA ARG A 137 17.21 -11.57 20.54
C ARG A 137 17.19 -10.19 19.87
N THR A 138 16.07 -9.76 19.28
CA THR A 138 16.02 -8.56 18.41
C THR A 138 15.39 -7.33 19.06
N SER A 139 14.88 -7.51 20.29
CA SER A 139 13.96 -6.60 20.99
C SER A 139 14.32 -5.12 20.95
N ARG A 140 15.57 -4.77 21.27
CA ARG A 140 16.03 -3.38 21.28
C ARG A 140 15.94 -2.73 19.89
N ARG A 141 16.42 -3.41 18.85
CA ARG A 141 16.38 -2.88 17.46
C ARG A 141 14.95 -2.72 16.95
N ALA A 142 14.07 -3.70 17.23
CA ALA A 142 12.66 -3.60 16.85
C ALA A 142 11.94 -2.45 17.59
N THR A 143 12.23 -2.28 18.88
CA THR A 143 11.73 -1.16 19.69
C THR A 143 12.20 0.18 19.14
N ASP A 144 13.49 0.33 18.84
CA ASP A 144 14.06 1.56 18.28
C ASP A 144 13.41 1.92 16.92
N VAL A 145 13.24 0.94 16.03
CA VAL A 145 12.57 1.10 14.73
C VAL A 145 11.11 1.54 14.89
N LEU A 146 10.34 0.90 15.77
CA LEU A 146 8.90 1.21 15.94
C LEU A 146 8.66 2.52 16.70
N THR A 147 9.57 2.93 17.57
CA THR A 147 9.59 4.27 18.16
C THR A 147 9.91 5.32 17.08
N ARG A 148 10.93 5.12 16.24
CA ARG A 148 11.22 6.03 15.10
C ARG A 148 10.07 6.07 14.08
N ALA A 149 9.39 4.96 13.85
CA ALA A 149 8.21 4.90 12.98
C ALA A 149 7.02 5.69 13.55
N GLY A 150 6.94 5.87 14.88
CA GLY A 150 5.82 6.49 15.58
C GLY A 150 4.64 5.56 15.84
N ILE A 151 4.84 4.23 15.81
CA ILE A 151 3.76 3.24 15.91
C ILE A 151 3.87 2.26 17.08
N ARG A 152 4.98 2.29 17.85
CA ARG A 152 5.25 1.35 18.95
C ARG A 152 4.08 1.21 19.93
N GLU A 153 3.60 2.31 20.49
CA GLU A 153 2.60 2.29 21.56
C GLU A 153 1.26 1.75 21.06
N ALA A 154 0.77 2.25 19.92
CA ALA A 154 -0.42 1.73 19.25
C ALA A 154 -0.31 0.24 18.89
N ALA A 155 0.89 -0.24 18.49
CA ALA A 155 1.12 -1.65 18.21
C ALA A 155 1.12 -2.52 19.49
N GLN A 156 1.65 -2.00 20.61
CA GLN A 156 1.63 -2.68 21.91
C GLN A 156 0.21 -2.71 22.51
N GLU A 157 -0.54 -1.62 22.39
CA GLU A 157 -1.95 -1.53 22.80
C GLU A 157 -2.83 -2.49 21.97
N GLU A 158 -2.78 -2.41 20.64
CA GLU A 158 -3.57 -3.25 19.74
C GLU A 158 -3.26 -4.75 19.95
N ALA A 159 -1.98 -5.12 19.95
CA ALA A 159 -1.57 -6.51 20.16
C ALA A 159 -2.02 -7.04 21.53
N SER A 160 -1.85 -6.26 22.60
CA SER A 160 -2.25 -6.71 23.95
C SER A 160 -3.77 -6.71 24.16
N SER A 161 -4.51 -5.80 23.51
CA SER A 161 -5.97 -5.77 23.51
C SER A 161 -6.55 -7.00 22.82
N TYR A 162 -6.13 -7.28 21.59
CA TYR A 162 -6.59 -8.44 20.83
C TYR A 162 -6.19 -9.76 21.50
N VAL A 163 -4.97 -9.88 22.03
CA VAL A 163 -4.53 -11.11 22.74
C VAL A 163 -5.27 -11.31 24.08
N ARG A 164 -5.85 -10.26 24.67
CA ARG A 164 -6.77 -10.37 25.83
C ARG A 164 -8.19 -10.75 25.41
N LYS A 165 -8.65 -10.27 24.25
CA LYS A 165 -9.99 -10.49 23.72
C LYS A 165 -9.94 -10.46 22.18
N PRO A 166 -9.80 -11.62 21.51
CA PRO A 166 -9.80 -11.69 20.06
C PRO A 166 -11.10 -11.15 19.46
N SER A 167 -11.02 -10.73 18.19
CA SER A 167 -12.20 -10.25 17.46
C SER A 167 -13.23 -11.36 17.29
N ALA A 168 -14.49 -11.05 17.61
CA ALA A 168 -15.62 -11.95 17.40
C ALA A 168 -16.12 -12.00 15.94
N GLN A 169 -15.45 -11.28 15.03
CA GLN A 169 -15.69 -11.33 13.59
C GLN A 169 -14.70 -12.26 12.86
N ASP A 170 -13.61 -12.65 13.54
CA ASP A 170 -12.56 -13.47 12.97
C ASP A 170 -12.94 -14.94 13.12
N ASP A 171 -12.72 -15.76 12.09
CA ASP A 171 -12.84 -17.20 12.23
C ASP A 171 -11.73 -17.76 13.15
N HIS A 172 -11.92 -19.00 13.62
CA HIS A 172 -10.99 -19.65 14.55
C HIS A 172 -9.54 -19.74 14.03
N LEU A 173 -9.31 -19.91 12.72
CA LEU A 173 -7.96 -20.01 12.14
C LEU A 173 -7.31 -18.63 11.97
N THR A 174 -8.07 -17.63 11.52
CA THR A 174 -7.62 -16.22 11.49
C THR A 174 -7.30 -15.72 12.90
N SER A 175 -8.14 -16.05 13.89
CA SER A 175 -7.93 -15.74 15.30
C SER A 175 -6.68 -16.42 15.87
N LEU A 176 -6.48 -17.71 15.58
CA LEU A 176 -5.27 -18.46 15.96
C LEU A 176 -3.99 -17.84 15.38
N ALA A 177 -3.98 -17.53 14.07
CA ALA A 177 -2.83 -16.93 13.39
C ALA A 177 -2.51 -15.51 13.91
N THR A 178 -3.55 -14.69 14.12
CA THR A 178 -3.40 -13.31 14.62
C THR A 178 -2.94 -13.30 16.08
N CYS A 179 -3.51 -14.17 16.94
CA CYS A 179 -3.02 -14.36 18.31
C CYS A 179 -1.55 -14.77 18.32
N ALA A 180 -1.14 -15.72 17.48
CA ALA A 180 0.26 -16.13 17.37
C ALA A 180 1.19 -14.98 16.94
N ALA A 181 0.81 -14.21 15.91
CA ALA A 181 1.56 -13.05 15.43
C ALA A 181 1.71 -11.96 16.51
N PHE A 182 0.63 -11.63 17.21
CA PHE A 182 0.61 -10.57 18.22
C PHE A 182 1.32 -11.00 19.51
N VAL A 183 1.27 -12.29 19.87
CA VAL A 183 2.09 -12.86 20.95
C VAL A 183 3.59 -12.82 20.59
N GLN A 184 3.99 -13.13 19.35
CA GLN A 184 5.37 -12.94 18.90
C GLN A 184 5.78 -11.46 18.92
N THR A 185 4.88 -10.55 18.56
CA THR A 185 5.10 -9.10 18.62
C THR A 185 5.32 -8.60 20.05
N LEU A 186 4.46 -8.99 21.00
CA LEU A 186 4.64 -8.63 22.40
C LEU A 186 5.92 -9.24 22.99
N THR A 187 6.26 -10.47 22.62
CA THR A 187 7.52 -11.13 23.03
C THR A 187 8.75 -10.40 22.46
N CYS A 188 8.71 -10.02 21.18
CA CYS A 188 9.71 -9.20 20.52
C CYS A 188 9.95 -7.87 21.26
N LEU A 189 8.89 -7.15 21.62
CA LEU A 189 8.99 -5.82 22.25
C LEU A 189 9.24 -5.86 23.78
N GLY A 190 9.68 -7.01 24.30
CA GLY A 190 9.94 -7.22 25.73
C GLY A 190 8.68 -7.20 26.61
N GLN A 191 7.49 -7.21 26.03
CA GLN A 191 6.18 -7.17 26.71
C GLN A 191 5.57 -8.58 26.89
N ARG A 192 6.40 -9.62 26.85
CA ARG A 192 5.99 -11.02 27.07
C ARG A 192 5.11 -11.19 28.30
N GLU A 193 5.47 -10.53 29.41
CA GLU A 193 4.76 -10.64 30.69
C GLU A 193 3.41 -9.89 30.71
N THR A 194 3.10 -9.05 29.71
CA THR A 194 1.77 -8.44 29.56
C THR A 194 0.74 -9.36 28.91
N VAL A 195 1.16 -10.53 28.41
CA VAL A 195 0.30 -11.56 27.81
C VAL A 195 -0.30 -12.43 28.92
N PRO A 196 -1.64 -12.43 29.12
CA PRO A 196 -2.27 -13.16 30.21
C PRO A 196 -2.03 -14.68 30.18
N ALA A 197 -1.93 -15.30 31.37
CA ALA A 197 -1.84 -16.76 31.50
C ALA A 197 -3.01 -17.52 30.84
N THR A 198 -4.19 -16.90 30.71
CA THR A 198 -5.34 -17.41 29.95
C THR A 198 -5.08 -17.41 28.45
N ALA A 199 -4.55 -16.32 27.88
CA ALA A 199 -4.24 -16.22 26.45
C ALA A 199 -3.20 -17.26 26.01
N TRP A 200 -2.17 -17.51 26.84
CA TRP A 200 -1.20 -18.59 26.59
C TRP A 200 -1.83 -19.99 26.58
N LYS A 201 -2.82 -20.25 27.46
CA LYS A 201 -3.57 -21.51 27.49
C LYS A 201 -4.48 -21.65 26.27
N GLN A 202 -5.15 -20.56 25.88
CA GLN A 202 -6.05 -20.50 24.72
C GLN A 202 -5.28 -20.77 23.42
N LEU A 203 -4.18 -20.04 23.17
CA LEU A 203 -3.30 -20.24 22.02
C LEU A 203 -2.80 -21.69 21.90
N SER A 204 -2.51 -22.34 23.03
CA SER A 204 -2.13 -23.76 23.07
C SER A 204 -3.32 -24.69 22.77
N SER A 205 -4.49 -24.47 23.39
CA SER A 205 -5.72 -25.21 23.10
C SER A 205 -6.07 -25.19 21.60
N ASP A 206 -6.03 -24.01 21.01
CA ASP A 206 -6.55 -23.81 19.64
C ASP A 206 -5.53 -24.35 18.62
N ALA A 207 -4.23 -24.20 18.88
CA ALA A 207 -3.18 -24.88 18.11
C ALA A 207 -3.25 -26.41 18.20
N ALA A 208 -3.69 -26.97 19.33
CA ALA A 208 -3.89 -28.41 19.49
C ALA A 208 -5.11 -28.93 18.70
N GLN A 209 -6.17 -28.12 18.63
CA GLN A 209 -7.45 -28.49 18.02
C GLN A 209 -7.52 -28.23 16.51
N ALA A 210 -6.81 -27.21 16.01
CA ALA A 210 -6.81 -26.82 14.61
C ALA A 210 -6.27 -27.91 13.66
N ARG A 211 -6.83 -27.93 12.44
CA ARG A 211 -6.47 -28.86 11.36
C ARG A 211 -5.66 -28.25 10.23
N GLU A 212 -5.44 -26.92 10.22
CA GLU A 212 -4.65 -26.27 9.17
C GLU A 212 -3.17 -26.10 9.57
N PRO A 213 -2.20 -26.63 8.78
CA PRO A 213 -0.81 -26.69 9.20
C PRO A 213 -0.14 -25.32 9.44
N ALA A 214 -0.46 -24.31 8.63
CA ALA A 214 0.26 -23.03 8.68
C ALA A 214 -0.07 -22.18 9.94
N PRO A 215 -1.34 -21.96 10.33
CA PRO A 215 -1.67 -21.35 11.62
C PRO A 215 -1.11 -22.12 12.82
N VAL A 216 -1.13 -23.46 12.77
CA VAL A 216 -0.59 -24.31 13.84
C VAL A 216 0.93 -24.16 13.96
N LEU A 217 1.67 -24.10 12.85
CA LEU A 217 3.12 -23.84 12.87
C LEU A 217 3.42 -22.44 13.43
N GLN A 218 2.67 -21.42 13.04
CA GLN A 218 2.85 -20.06 13.55
C GLN A 218 2.60 -19.97 15.07
N ALA A 219 1.57 -20.66 15.56
CA ALA A 219 1.29 -20.79 17.00
C ALA A 219 2.36 -21.60 17.74
N ARG A 220 2.85 -22.70 17.15
CA ARG A 220 3.96 -23.49 17.70
C ARG A 220 5.22 -22.64 17.85
N ASP A 221 5.59 -21.89 16.80
CA ASP A 221 6.75 -20.99 16.83
C ASP A 221 6.56 -19.85 17.84
N ALA A 222 5.34 -19.34 18.03
CA ALA A 222 5.03 -18.34 19.06
C ALA A 222 5.22 -18.89 20.48
N LEU A 223 4.75 -20.11 20.75
CA LEU A 223 4.95 -20.81 22.03
C LEU A 223 6.44 -21.12 22.27
N THR A 224 7.16 -21.62 21.26
CA THR A 224 8.60 -21.91 21.33
C THR A 224 9.44 -20.65 21.56
N SER A 225 9.18 -19.55 20.86
CA SER A 225 9.83 -18.25 21.12
C SER A 225 9.53 -17.72 22.53
N ALA A 226 8.40 -18.10 23.12
CA ALA A 226 8.07 -17.83 24.51
C ALA A 226 8.59 -18.89 25.51
N GLY A 227 9.43 -19.84 25.07
CA GLY A 227 9.96 -20.91 25.93
C GLY A 227 8.88 -21.79 26.57
N ARG A 228 7.71 -21.92 25.91
CA ARG A 228 6.61 -22.79 26.35
C ARG A 228 6.62 -24.09 25.54
N SER A 229 6.25 -25.18 26.20
CA SER A 229 5.98 -26.45 25.53
C SER A 229 4.81 -26.29 24.55
N SER A 230 4.95 -26.91 23.38
CA SER A 230 3.87 -27.05 22.42
C SER A 230 3.02 -28.29 22.73
N PRO A 231 1.71 -28.27 22.49
CA PRO A 231 0.81 -29.40 22.76
C PRO A 231 0.90 -30.48 21.68
N THR A 232 0.23 -31.62 21.91
CA THR A 232 -0.09 -32.60 20.85
C THR A 232 -1.05 -31.96 19.84
N LEU A 233 -0.79 -32.12 18.55
CA LEU A 233 -1.46 -31.36 17.49
C LEU A 233 -2.32 -32.26 16.59
N ARG A 234 -3.63 -32.04 16.51
CA ARG A 234 -4.55 -32.81 15.63
C ARG A 234 -4.21 -32.71 14.14
N VAL A 235 -3.52 -31.66 13.72
CA VAL A 235 -3.04 -31.54 12.32
C VAL A 235 -2.04 -32.65 11.93
N LEU A 236 -1.45 -33.36 12.88
CA LEU A 236 -0.63 -34.54 12.59
C LEU A 236 -1.43 -35.75 12.08
N ASP A 237 -2.75 -35.78 12.30
CA ASP A 237 -3.65 -36.78 11.70
C ASP A 237 -3.62 -36.71 10.15
N ARG A 238 -3.27 -35.53 9.59
CA ARG A 238 -3.18 -35.26 8.14
C ARG A 238 -1.85 -35.69 7.50
N VAL A 239 -0.92 -36.29 8.25
CA VAL A 239 0.44 -36.59 7.74
C VAL A 239 0.47 -37.47 6.48
N GLY A 240 -0.55 -38.31 6.25
CA GLY A 240 -0.71 -39.06 4.99
C GLY A 240 -0.82 -38.19 3.74
N GLU A 241 -1.34 -36.95 3.86
CA GLU A 241 -1.41 -36.00 2.73
C GLU A 241 -0.01 -35.60 2.21
N LEU A 242 1.07 -35.82 2.97
CA LEU A 242 2.44 -35.61 2.48
C LEU A 242 2.91 -36.69 1.48
N GLU A 243 2.19 -37.81 1.40
CA GLU A 243 2.49 -38.99 0.56
C GLU A 243 1.38 -39.23 -0.49
N GLU A 244 0.13 -38.84 -0.22
CA GLU A 244 -1.01 -39.01 -1.13
C GLU A 244 -1.34 -37.79 -2.01
N ALA A 245 -0.89 -36.58 -1.64
CA ALA A 245 -1.27 -35.36 -2.35
C ALA A 245 -0.23 -34.94 -3.40
N ASP A 246 -0.62 -34.99 -4.67
CA ASP A 246 0.09 -34.35 -5.78
C ASP A 246 0.36 -32.86 -5.50
N CYS A 247 1.30 -32.25 -6.23
CA CYS A 247 1.77 -30.88 -5.94
C CYS A 247 0.68 -29.78 -6.07
N ALA A 248 -0.50 -30.07 -6.63
CA ALA A 248 -1.63 -29.14 -6.74
C ALA A 248 -2.69 -29.34 -5.65
N ARG A 249 -2.85 -30.56 -5.10
CA ARG A 249 -3.84 -30.86 -4.05
C ARG A 249 -3.51 -30.28 -2.67
N LEU A 250 -2.23 -30.27 -2.30
CA LEU A 250 -1.78 -29.73 -1.01
C LEU A 250 -0.80 -28.57 -1.25
N GLU A 251 -1.33 -27.37 -1.02
CA GLU A 251 -0.67 -26.06 -1.14
C GLU A 251 0.73 -26.05 -0.52
N PRO A 252 1.75 -25.45 -1.17
CA PRO A 252 3.13 -25.46 -0.68
C PRO A 252 3.32 -24.94 0.75
N VAL A 253 2.57 -23.91 1.14
CA VAL A 253 2.60 -23.36 2.51
C VAL A 253 2.08 -24.37 3.54
N ALA A 254 0.98 -25.06 3.24
CA ALA A 254 0.43 -26.10 4.10
C ALA A 254 1.33 -27.34 4.14
N ARG A 255 1.85 -27.78 2.99
CA ARG A 255 2.79 -28.90 2.86
C ARG A 255 4.08 -28.66 3.65
N ALA A 256 4.70 -27.49 3.47
CA ALA A 256 5.91 -27.11 4.21
C ALA A 256 5.66 -27.06 5.71
N ALA A 257 4.55 -26.45 6.14
CA ALA A 257 4.21 -26.38 7.55
C ALA A 257 3.94 -27.78 8.15
N LEU A 258 3.18 -28.65 7.47
CA LEU A 258 2.92 -30.02 7.91
C LEU A 258 4.21 -30.86 7.99
N SER A 259 5.15 -30.68 7.06
CA SER A 259 6.48 -31.30 7.14
C SER A 259 7.30 -30.82 8.35
N ILE A 260 7.28 -29.51 8.64
CA ILE A 260 7.98 -28.92 9.81
C ILE A 260 7.31 -29.32 11.14
N LEU A 261 5.99 -29.56 11.14
CA LEU A 261 5.22 -29.99 12.30
C LEU A 261 5.42 -31.47 12.63
N SER A 262 5.42 -32.33 11.60
CA SER A 262 5.55 -33.79 11.73
C SER A 262 7.01 -34.30 11.75
N ALA A 263 7.97 -33.44 11.44
CA ALA A 263 9.37 -33.80 11.17
C ALA A 263 9.53 -34.87 10.05
N ARG A 264 8.57 -34.96 9.13
CA ARG A 264 8.59 -35.85 7.97
C ARG A 264 8.60 -35.05 6.67
N LEU A 265 9.43 -35.45 5.72
CA LEU A 265 9.42 -34.92 4.35
C LEU A 265 9.62 -36.04 3.32
N PRO A 266 8.52 -36.70 2.89
CA PRO A 266 8.54 -37.76 1.88
C PRO A 266 9.14 -37.31 0.54
N PRO A 267 9.58 -38.23 -0.34
CA PRO A 267 10.25 -37.90 -1.60
C PRO A 267 9.42 -36.98 -2.53
N GLU A 268 8.12 -37.21 -2.61
CA GLU A 268 7.23 -36.42 -3.49
C GLU A 268 7.01 -35.01 -2.94
N SER A 269 6.65 -34.89 -1.66
CA SER A 269 6.57 -33.58 -1.01
C SER A 269 7.91 -32.82 -1.04
N ARG A 270 9.05 -33.52 -1.01
CA ARG A 270 10.39 -32.92 -1.21
C ARG A 270 10.60 -32.40 -2.63
N ALA A 271 10.02 -33.04 -3.64
CA ALA A 271 10.02 -32.56 -5.02
C ALA A 271 9.13 -31.31 -5.18
N CYS A 272 7.89 -31.35 -4.67
CA CYS A 272 6.98 -30.20 -4.70
C CYS A 272 7.61 -28.97 -4.02
N LEU A 273 8.13 -29.11 -2.78
CA LEU A 273 8.74 -27.98 -2.06
C LEU A 273 10.02 -27.45 -2.73
N ARG A 274 10.76 -28.28 -3.49
CA ARG A 274 11.89 -27.81 -4.31
C ARG A 274 11.44 -26.97 -5.50
N GLN A 275 10.28 -27.28 -6.11
CA GLN A 275 9.66 -26.44 -7.13
C GLN A 275 9.18 -25.11 -6.52
N SER A 276 8.59 -25.15 -5.32
CA SER A 276 8.12 -23.98 -4.57
C SER A 276 9.22 -23.02 -4.10
N LEU A 277 10.51 -23.38 -4.23
CA LEU A 277 11.62 -22.42 -4.09
C LEU A 277 11.68 -21.40 -5.25
N ARG A 278 10.90 -21.59 -6.32
CA ARG A 278 10.73 -20.64 -7.43
C ARG A 278 9.42 -19.85 -7.34
N ASP A 279 8.64 -20.02 -6.25
CA ASP A 279 7.37 -19.33 -6.07
C ASP A 279 7.57 -17.81 -5.92
N GLU A 280 6.61 -16.99 -6.39
CA GLU A 280 6.69 -15.53 -6.25
C GLU A 280 6.50 -15.07 -4.79
N GLY A 281 5.76 -15.83 -3.99
CA GLY A 281 5.51 -15.58 -2.57
C GLY A 281 6.75 -15.78 -1.70
N PRO A 282 7.28 -14.73 -1.03
CA PRO A 282 8.47 -14.88 -0.21
C PRO A 282 8.23 -15.75 1.04
N GLN A 283 7.01 -15.74 1.59
CA GLN A 283 6.61 -16.65 2.67
C GLN A 283 6.60 -18.12 2.19
N THR A 284 6.13 -18.39 0.96
CA THR A 284 6.13 -19.72 0.34
C THR A 284 7.55 -20.25 0.20
N ARG A 285 8.46 -19.45 -0.38
CA ARG A 285 9.88 -19.83 -0.55
C ARG A 285 10.57 -20.03 0.79
N TRP A 286 10.37 -19.11 1.74
CA TRP A 286 10.93 -19.20 3.09
C TRP A 286 10.47 -20.48 3.82
N LEU A 287 9.16 -20.78 3.84
CA LEU A 287 8.65 -22.00 4.47
C LEU A 287 9.14 -23.26 3.76
N SER A 288 9.15 -23.27 2.42
CA SER A 288 9.64 -24.40 1.63
C SER A 288 11.13 -24.67 1.90
N ARG A 289 11.96 -23.62 1.94
CA ARG A 289 13.38 -23.69 2.30
C ARG A 289 13.57 -24.18 3.73
N ARG A 290 12.78 -23.66 4.69
CA ARG A 290 12.79 -24.08 6.09
C ARG A 290 12.44 -25.55 6.26
N ALA A 291 11.44 -26.07 5.53
CA ALA A 291 11.05 -27.47 5.57
C ALA A 291 12.12 -28.39 4.97
N LEU A 292 12.72 -27.99 3.85
CA LEU A 292 13.81 -28.72 3.20
C LEU A 292 15.05 -28.81 4.09
N LEU A 293 15.46 -27.70 4.73
CA LEU A 293 16.59 -27.66 5.65
C LEU A 293 16.30 -28.34 7.00
N ALA A 294 15.05 -28.32 7.49
CA ALA A 294 14.67 -29.07 8.69
C ALA A 294 14.73 -30.59 8.48
N ALA A 295 14.47 -31.07 7.26
CA ALA A 295 14.59 -32.48 6.90
C ALA A 295 16.02 -32.91 6.53
N ASN A 296 16.86 -31.98 6.04
CA ASN A 296 18.29 -32.19 5.81
C ASN A 296 19.05 -30.84 5.85
N PRO A 297 19.77 -30.52 6.95
CA PRO A 297 20.52 -29.27 7.08
C PRO A 297 21.64 -29.07 6.05
N ASP A 298 22.21 -30.17 5.53
CA ASP A 298 23.28 -30.16 4.53
C ASP A 298 22.74 -30.21 3.08
N ALA A 299 21.42 -30.03 2.88
CA ALA A 299 20.81 -30.04 1.57
C ALA A 299 21.32 -28.87 0.70
N THR A 300 21.96 -29.19 -0.43
CA THR A 300 22.23 -28.21 -1.49
C THR A 300 20.90 -27.76 -2.10
N LEU A 301 20.49 -26.53 -1.78
CA LEU A 301 19.32 -25.86 -2.33
C LEU A 301 19.75 -24.73 -3.28
N PRO A 302 18.92 -24.36 -4.27
CA PRO A 302 19.10 -23.12 -5.02
C PRO A 302 19.28 -21.92 -4.09
N SER A 303 20.11 -20.96 -4.49
CA SER A 303 20.23 -19.67 -3.80
C SER A 303 18.86 -19.01 -3.62
N PRO A 304 18.64 -18.24 -2.54
CA PRO A 304 17.43 -17.43 -2.38
C PRO A 304 17.20 -16.52 -3.59
N THR A 305 15.98 -16.53 -4.13
CA THR A 305 15.53 -15.59 -5.18
C THR A 305 14.93 -14.34 -4.54
N ALA A 306 15.60 -13.86 -3.49
CA ALA A 306 15.19 -12.74 -2.67
C ALA A 306 16.10 -11.55 -2.97
N ASP A 307 15.65 -10.67 -3.85
CA ASP A 307 16.35 -9.44 -4.24
C ASP A 307 16.25 -8.40 -3.12
N LEU A 308 17.03 -8.63 -2.07
CA LEU A 308 17.26 -7.64 -1.01
C LEU A 308 18.11 -6.49 -1.55
N ARG A 309 17.60 -5.28 -1.40
CA ARG A 309 18.27 -4.02 -1.76
C ARG A 309 19.55 -3.79 -0.93
N PRO A 310 20.43 -2.85 -1.34
CA PRO A 310 21.61 -2.47 -0.55
C PRO A 310 21.31 -1.96 0.87
N ASP A 311 20.11 -1.41 1.09
CA ASP A 311 19.58 -1.01 2.41
C ASP A 311 19.00 -2.19 3.22
N GLY A 312 19.06 -3.40 2.68
CA GLY A 312 18.53 -4.63 3.28
C GLY A 312 17.02 -4.77 3.25
N LEU A 313 16.27 -3.88 2.60
CA LEU A 313 14.82 -4.00 2.44
C LEU A 313 14.46 -4.93 1.28
N GLY A 314 13.28 -5.54 1.36
CA GLY A 314 12.78 -6.49 0.36
C GLY A 314 11.81 -5.84 -0.62
N ALA A 315 12.12 -5.92 -1.90
CA ALA A 315 11.27 -5.44 -2.99
C ALA A 315 9.98 -6.28 -3.13
N LYS A 316 8.90 -5.67 -3.63
CA LYS A 316 7.73 -6.42 -4.11
C LYS A 316 8.10 -7.23 -5.35
N ALA A 317 7.70 -8.50 -5.39
CA ALA A 317 7.85 -9.34 -6.58
C ALA A 317 7.04 -8.77 -7.77
N PRO A 318 7.34 -9.11 -9.03
CA PRO A 318 6.81 -8.38 -10.19
C PRO A 318 5.29 -8.23 -10.20
N ARG A 319 4.57 -9.32 -9.96
CA ARG A 319 3.10 -9.36 -9.94
C ARG A 319 2.49 -8.90 -8.60
N GLN A 320 3.31 -8.61 -7.58
CA GLN A 320 2.88 -7.99 -6.32
C GLN A 320 2.65 -6.47 -6.45
N LEU A 321 2.85 -5.88 -7.64
CA LEU A 321 2.20 -4.63 -8.05
C LEU A 321 0.71 -4.83 -8.43
N GLY A 322 0.17 -6.04 -8.29
CA GLY A 322 -1.25 -6.35 -8.46
C GLY A 322 -2.14 -6.09 -7.25
N THR A 323 -1.69 -5.36 -6.22
CA THR A 323 -2.60 -4.94 -5.14
C THR A 323 -3.57 -3.89 -5.66
N LEU A 324 -4.86 -4.05 -5.35
CA LEU A 324 -5.89 -3.15 -5.89
C LEU A 324 -5.72 -1.70 -5.40
N THR A 325 -5.01 -1.47 -4.29
CA THR A 325 -4.54 -0.13 -3.85
C THR A 325 -3.62 0.54 -4.87
N ALA A 326 -2.62 -0.17 -5.41
CA ALA A 326 -1.68 0.41 -6.38
C ALA A 326 -2.38 0.69 -7.72
N THR A 327 -3.27 -0.22 -8.12
CA THR A 327 -4.16 -0.07 -9.28
C THR A 327 -5.09 1.16 -9.14
N TYR A 328 -5.63 1.38 -7.93
CA TYR A 328 -6.45 2.54 -7.58
C TYR A 328 -5.67 3.86 -7.56
N ASP A 329 -4.44 3.88 -7.03
CA ASP A 329 -3.57 5.07 -7.06
C ASP A 329 -3.16 5.45 -8.50
N ILE A 330 -2.90 4.46 -9.37
CA ILE A 330 -2.69 4.69 -10.82
C ILE A 330 -3.96 5.23 -11.47
N ALA A 331 -5.14 4.68 -11.14
CA ALA A 331 -6.42 5.19 -11.65
C ALA A 331 -6.64 6.65 -11.23
N ARG A 332 -6.49 7.00 -9.94
CA ARG A 332 -6.59 8.40 -9.48
C ARG A 332 -5.54 9.31 -10.11
N ALA A 333 -4.32 8.83 -10.39
CA ALA A 333 -3.31 9.64 -11.09
C ALA A 333 -3.74 9.96 -12.53
N LEU A 334 -4.28 8.98 -13.27
CA LEU A 334 -4.84 9.18 -14.61
C LEU A 334 -6.06 10.13 -14.58
N THR A 335 -6.98 9.97 -13.62
CA THR A 335 -8.13 10.88 -13.48
C THR A 335 -7.69 12.30 -13.12
N ALA A 336 -6.77 12.47 -12.16
CA ALA A 336 -6.26 13.78 -11.74
C ALA A 336 -5.49 14.54 -12.84
N SER A 337 -4.85 13.83 -13.75
CA SER A 337 -4.20 14.41 -14.94
C SER A 337 -5.15 14.60 -16.14
N GLY A 338 -6.42 14.20 -16.03
CA GLY A 338 -7.39 14.25 -17.12
C GLY A 338 -7.21 13.19 -18.23
N GLN A 339 -6.44 12.13 -17.98
CA GLN A 339 -6.03 11.11 -18.95
C GLN A 339 -6.68 9.72 -18.72
N TRP A 340 -7.87 9.69 -18.10
CA TRP A 340 -8.54 8.43 -17.71
C TRP A 340 -9.00 7.57 -18.91
N GLU A 341 -9.44 8.19 -20.02
CA GLU A 341 -9.84 7.47 -21.25
C GLU A 341 -8.67 6.66 -21.84
N ALA A 342 -7.47 7.23 -21.75
CA ALA A 342 -6.22 6.66 -22.22
C ALA A 342 -5.62 5.61 -21.27
N ALA A 343 -6.34 5.16 -20.24
CA ALA A 343 -5.94 4.04 -19.41
C ALA A 343 -5.56 2.80 -20.28
N PRO A 344 -4.39 2.18 -20.08
CA PRO A 344 -3.90 1.13 -20.97
C PRO A 344 -4.70 -0.17 -20.81
N GLU A 345 -4.80 -0.98 -21.87
CA GLU A 345 -5.65 -2.19 -21.85
C GLU A 345 -5.21 -3.24 -20.82
N TRP A 346 -3.93 -3.30 -20.42
CA TRP A 346 -3.50 -4.17 -19.32
C TRP A 346 -4.15 -3.79 -17.98
N LEU A 347 -4.46 -2.50 -17.78
CA LEU A 347 -5.09 -1.98 -16.56
C LEU A 347 -6.57 -2.33 -16.57
N LYS A 348 -7.23 -2.07 -17.70
CA LYS A 348 -8.64 -2.37 -17.91
C LYS A 348 -8.93 -3.88 -17.82
N ASN A 349 -8.08 -4.71 -18.43
CA ASN A 349 -8.24 -6.17 -18.41
C ASN A 349 -7.88 -6.75 -17.04
N GLY A 350 -6.78 -6.34 -16.41
CA GLY A 350 -6.44 -6.79 -15.06
C GLY A 350 -7.53 -6.47 -14.02
N LEU A 351 -8.23 -5.33 -14.15
CA LEU A 351 -9.40 -5.00 -13.32
C LEU A 351 -10.61 -5.89 -13.63
N ARG A 352 -10.91 -6.17 -14.91
CA ARG A 352 -11.97 -7.11 -15.31
C ARG A 352 -11.70 -8.53 -14.82
N ASP A 353 -10.45 -9.01 -14.91
CA ASP A 353 -10.02 -10.33 -14.47
C ASP A 353 -10.22 -10.51 -12.95
N GLN A 354 -9.90 -9.48 -12.16
CA GLN A 354 -10.18 -9.47 -10.71
C GLN A 354 -11.69 -9.45 -10.41
N GLY A 355 -12.47 -8.69 -11.18
CA GLY A 355 -13.91 -8.57 -10.98
C GLY A 355 -14.74 -9.77 -11.44
N GLY A 356 -14.18 -10.58 -12.35
CA GLY A 356 -14.71 -11.87 -12.80
C GLY A 356 -14.36 -13.07 -11.90
N ARG A 357 -13.55 -12.90 -10.85
CA ARG A 357 -13.27 -13.97 -9.86
C ARG A 357 -14.55 -14.42 -9.15
N GLU A 358 -14.58 -15.67 -8.72
CA GLU A 358 -15.68 -16.24 -7.92
C GLU A 358 -15.74 -15.59 -6.53
N GLU A 359 -14.59 -15.43 -5.88
CA GLU A 359 -14.43 -14.72 -4.61
C GLU A 359 -13.28 -13.70 -4.65
N LEU A 360 -13.43 -12.66 -3.83
CA LEU A 360 -12.48 -11.59 -3.57
C LEU A 360 -12.83 -11.01 -2.18
N ASP A 361 -11.86 -10.58 -1.37
CA ASP A 361 -12.15 -10.13 -0.01
C ASP A 361 -12.91 -8.79 0.04
N GLY A 362 -13.45 -8.45 1.21
CA GLY A 362 -14.31 -7.28 1.38
C GLY A 362 -13.63 -5.91 1.24
N ALA A 363 -12.30 -5.82 1.36
CA ALA A 363 -11.53 -4.60 1.14
C ALA A 363 -11.08 -4.49 -0.33
N ASP A 364 -10.58 -5.59 -0.92
CA ASP A 364 -10.22 -5.63 -2.33
C ASP A 364 -11.45 -5.46 -3.24
N GLN A 365 -12.63 -5.99 -2.87
CA GLN A 365 -13.92 -5.67 -3.52
C GLN A 365 -14.13 -4.15 -3.64
N VAL A 366 -13.85 -3.39 -2.57
CA VAL A 366 -14.02 -1.93 -2.54
C VAL A 366 -12.96 -1.24 -3.40
N LEU A 367 -11.69 -1.61 -3.27
CA LEU A 367 -10.59 -1.03 -4.06
C LEU A 367 -10.76 -1.29 -5.57
N LEU A 368 -11.23 -2.48 -5.94
CA LEU A 368 -11.64 -2.83 -7.29
C LEU A 368 -12.78 -1.93 -7.78
N ALA A 369 -13.86 -1.80 -7.00
CA ALA A 369 -15.02 -1.00 -7.37
C ALA A 369 -14.65 0.47 -7.58
N LEU A 370 -13.82 1.04 -6.70
CA LEU A 370 -13.29 2.41 -6.80
C LEU A 370 -12.43 2.61 -8.07
N SER A 371 -11.51 1.67 -8.33
CA SER A 371 -10.65 1.69 -9.53
C SER A 371 -11.47 1.63 -10.82
N CYS A 372 -12.45 0.73 -10.87
CA CYS A 372 -13.33 0.56 -12.02
C CYS A 372 -14.25 1.75 -12.25
N HIS A 373 -14.79 2.35 -11.17
CA HIS A 373 -15.59 3.56 -11.27
C HIS A 373 -14.80 4.73 -11.88
N ARG A 374 -13.56 4.98 -11.41
CA ARG A 374 -12.73 6.12 -11.89
C ARG A 374 -12.06 5.93 -13.24
N LEU A 375 -12.09 4.72 -13.79
CA LEU A 375 -11.74 4.44 -15.19
C LEU A 375 -12.99 4.21 -16.08
N HIS A 376 -14.19 4.42 -15.53
CA HIS A 376 -15.48 4.18 -16.19
C HIS A 376 -15.63 2.77 -16.80
N LEU A 377 -15.14 1.75 -16.08
CA LEU A 377 -15.12 0.36 -16.50
C LEU A 377 -16.22 -0.49 -15.86
N GLY A 378 -16.95 -1.24 -16.68
CA GLY A 378 -17.66 -2.43 -16.22
C GLY A 378 -16.66 -3.55 -15.91
N CYS A 379 -16.52 -3.89 -14.62
CA CYS A 379 -15.60 -4.93 -14.14
C CYS A 379 -16.29 -6.21 -13.62
N GLY A 380 -17.62 -6.21 -13.49
CA GLY A 380 -18.37 -7.41 -13.11
C GLY A 380 -18.54 -7.65 -11.60
N PRO A 381 -18.97 -8.86 -11.20
CA PRO A 381 -19.68 -9.07 -9.94
C PRO A 381 -18.94 -8.68 -8.65
N GLN A 382 -17.61 -8.81 -8.57
CA GLN A 382 -16.89 -8.40 -7.35
C GLN A 382 -16.83 -6.88 -7.21
N ALA A 383 -16.77 -6.13 -8.32
CA ALA A 383 -16.84 -4.67 -8.30
C ALA A 383 -18.24 -4.20 -7.87
N ASP A 384 -19.30 -4.86 -8.35
CA ASP A 384 -20.67 -4.55 -7.94
C ASP A 384 -20.92 -4.87 -6.45
N LYS A 385 -20.34 -5.96 -5.94
CA LYS A 385 -20.32 -6.29 -4.50
C LYS A 385 -19.60 -5.18 -3.71
N GLY A 386 -18.47 -4.69 -4.21
CA GLY A 386 -17.71 -3.58 -3.62
C GLY A 386 -18.50 -2.27 -3.56
N ALA A 387 -19.09 -1.82 -4.67
CA ALA A 387 -19.91 -0.60 -4.69
C ALA A 387 -21.10 -0.69 -3.72
N ARG A 388 -21.81 -1.84 -3.70
CA ARG A 388 -22.87 -2.11 -2.71
C ARG A 388 -22.36 -2.19 -1.27
N ARG A 389 -21.10 -2.60 -1.04
CA ARG A 389 -20.46 -2.60 0.28
C ARG A 389 -20.18 -1.17 0.74
N VAL A 390 -19.63 -0.30 -0.11
CA VAL A 390 -19.40 1.13 0.22
C VAL A 390 -20.72 1.83 0.59
N GLY A 391 -21.78 1.65 -0.21
CA GLY A 391 -23.11 2.19 0.09
C GLY A 391 -23.75 1.70 1.40
N ARG A 392 -23.16 0.67 2.04
CA ARG A 392 -23.59 0.11 3.34
C ARG A 392 -22.57 0.35 4.47
N MET A 393 -21.47 1.08 4.23
CA MET A 393 -20.51 1.39 5.27
C MET A 393 -21.06 2.48 6.21
N SER A 394 -21.29 2.13 7.46
CA SER A 394 -21.71 3.06 8.52
C SER A 394 -20.55 3.91 9.06
N ALA A 395 -20.89 5.10 9.58
CA ALA A 395 -19.99 5.94 10.35
C ALA A 395 -19.44 5.21 11.60
N PRO A 396 -18.12 5.22 11.85
CA PRO A 396 -17.53 4.79 13.12
C PRO A 396 -18.00 5.68 14.29
N VAL A 397 -18.35 5.06 15.41
CA VAL A 397 -19.20 5.68 16.46
C VAL A 397 -18.43 6.58 17.44
N GLN A 398 -17.08 6.56 17.45
CA GLN A 398 -16.28 7.42 18.35
C GLN A 398 -14.94 7.87 17.72
N PRO A 399 -14.44 9.08 18.03
CA PRO A 399 -13.11 9.54 17.61
C PRO A 399 -11.99 8.88 18.44
N ALA A 400 -11.54 7.70 17.99
CA ALA A 400 -10.31 7.06 18.46
C ALA A 400 -9.25 7.04 17.33
N PRO A 401 -7.93 6.95 17.62
CA PRO A 401 -6.88 6.98 16.59
C PRO A 401 -7.01 5.88 15.52
N LEU A 402 -7.56 4.71 15.87
CA LEU A 402 -7.90 3.64 14.92
C LEU A 402 -9.13 4.00 14.07
N GLN A 403 -10.11 4.71 14.65
CA GLN A 403 -11.33 5.12 13.96
C GLN A 403 -11.10 6.30 12.99
N HIS A 404 -10.10 7.17 13.18
CA HIS A 404 -9.68 8.15 12.14
C HIS A 404 -9.37 7.47 10.79
N ARG A 405 -8.77 6.27 10.80
CA ARG A 405 -8.47 5.51 9.57
C ARG A 405 -9.72 4.87 8.96
N ALA A 406 -10.65 4.41 9.81
CA ALA A 406 -11.96 3.93 9.34
C ALA A 406 -12.78 5.08 8.72
N TRP A 407 -12.78 6.25 9.35
CA TRP A 407 -13.37 7.48 8.83
C TRP A 407 -12.74 7.91 7.50
N HIS A 408 -11.40 7.97 7.39
CA HIS A 408 -10.75 8.28 6.11
C HIS A 408 -11.10 7.24 5.03
N ARG A 409 -11.04 5.93 5.31
CA ARG A 409 -11.40 4.88 4.34
C ARG A 409 -12.87 5.00 3.90
N LEU A 410 -13.79 5.29 4.83
CA LEU A 410 -15.20 5.56 4.57
C LEU A 410 -15.40 6.80 3.68
N LEU A 411 -14.82 7.94 4.08
CA LEU A 411 -15.03 9.22 3.42
C LEU A 411 -14.42 9.24 2.03
N THR A 412 -13.21 8.71 1.84
CA THR A 412 -12.64 8.51 0.50
C THR A 412 -13.58 7.64 -0.34
N ALA A 413 -14.03 6.48 0.15
CA ALA A 413 -14.91 5.61 -0.63
C ALA A 413 -16.26 6.27 -0.97
N ARG A 414 -16.83 7.08 -0.06
CA ARG A 414 -18.09 7.83 -0.31
C ARG A 414 -17.90 8.99 -1.28
N ALA A 415 -16.81 9.73 -1.18
CA ALA A 415 -16.45 10.80 -2.12
C ALA A 415 -16.32 10.26 -3.56
N GLU A 416 -15.65 9.13 -3.69
CA GLU A 416 -15.36 8.53 -4.99
C GLU A 416 -16.59 7.97 -5.70
N PHE A 417 -17.63 7.59 -4.96
CA PHE A 417 -18.94 7.20 -5.49
C PHE A 417 -20.01 8.31 -5.38
N GLU A 418 -19.60 9.55 -5.07
CA GLU A 418 -20.49 10.72 -4.93
C GLU A 418 -21.66 10.54 -3.94
N LEU A 419 -21.51 9.63 -2.96
CA LEU A 419 -22.54 9.25 -1.98
C LEU A 419 -22.80 10.31 -0.90
N GLY A 420 -22.13 11.46 -1.00
CA GLY A 420 -22.24 12.57 -0.06
C GLY A 420 -21.81 12.24 1.38
N CYS A 421 -21.99 13.24 2.24
CA CYS A 421 -21.56 13.19 3.62
C CYS A 421 -22.38 12.15 4.43
N PRO A 422 -21.75 11.25 5.21
CA PRO A 422 -22.48 10.28 6.03
C PRO A 422 -23.11 10.93 7.27
N ASP A 423 -24.15 10.29 7.79
CA ASP A 423 -24.76 10.65 9.07
C ASP A 423 -23.71 10.62 10.20
N ARG A 424 -23.89 11.49 11.20
CA ARG A 424 -22.99 11.64 12.37
C ARG A 424 -21.55 12.08 12.05
N THR A 425 -21.31 12.77 10.95
CA THR A 425 -19.97 13.28 10.61
C THR A 425 -19.37 14.19 11.69
N ASP A 426 -20.19 14.86 12.51
CA ASP A 426 -19.70 15.66 13.64
C ASP A 426 -18.85 14.82 14.63
N ASP A 427 -19.16 13.53 14.82
CA ASP A 427 -18.38 12.60 15.66
C ASP A 427 -16.95 12.38 15.12
N ALA A 428 -16.72 12.55 13.82
CA ALA A 428 -15.40 12.51 13.19
C ALA A 428 -14.54 13.75 13.54
N THR A 429 -15.18 14.80 14.08
CA THR A 429 -14.57 16.10 14.37
C THR A 429 -14.71 16.56 15.82
N ALA A 430 -15.42 15.79 16.66
CA ALA A 430 -15.62 16.08 18.08
C ALA A 430 -14.30 16.21 18.87
N SER A 431 -13.24 15.53 18.41
CA SER A 431 -11.86 15.87 18.77
C SER A 431 -11.37 17.07 17.96
N GLY A 432 -11.81 18.27 18.37
CA GLY A 432 -11.35 19.54 17.81
C GLY A 432 -9.84 19.77 18.01
N PRO A 433 -9.26 20.84 17.46
CA PRO A 433 -7.82 21.08 17.47
C PRO A 433 -7.26 21.39 18.88
N GLU A 434 -6.90 20.36 19.63
CA GLU A 434 -6.22 20.44 20.94
C GLU A 434 -4.80 21.04 20.90
N SER A 435 -4.28 21.39 19.71
CA SER A 435 -2.95 21.97 19.55
C SER A 435 -2.90 22.89 18.30
N PRO A 436 -2.16 24.02 18.35
CA PRO A 436 -1.94 24.86 17.17
C PRO A 436 -1.13 24.16 16.06
N ALA A 437 -0.47 23.04 16.35
CA ALA A 437 0.12 22.15 15.36
C ALA A 437 -0.85 21.00 15.04
N LEU A 438 -1.62 21.14 13.95
CA LEU A 438 -2.55 20.09 13.52
C LEU A 438 -1.80 18.82 13.11
N LYS A 439 -2.27 17.66 13.56
CA LYS A 439 -1.66 16.35 13.23
C LYS A 439 -1.85 16.03 11.74
N PRO A 440 -0.89 15.36 11.06
CA PRO A 440 -1.02 14.99 9.64
C PRO A 440 -2.30 14.20 9.33
N GLU A 441 -2.70 13.31 10.23
CA GLU A 441 -3.92 12.50 10.12
C GLU A 441 -5.19 13.38 10.12
N SER A 442 -5.19 14.50 10.84
CA SER A 442 -6.32 15.45 10.85
C SER A 442 -6.41 16.24 9.54
N ILE A 443 -5.28 16.49 8.87
CA ILE A 443 -5.24 17.16 7.55
C ILE A 443 -5.77 16.19 6.48
N GLN A 444 -5.32 14.93 6.51
CA GLN A 444 -5.82 13.86 5.63
C GLN A 444 -7.32 13.61 5.84
N LEU A 445 -7.79 13.60 7.09
CA LEU A 445 -9.21 13.50 7.40
C LEU A 445 -9.99 14.73 6.91
N ALA A 446 -9.47 15.95 7.05
CA ALA A 446 -10.12 17.16 6.53
C ALA A 446 -10.20 17.17 4.99
N ALA A 447 -9.18 16.69 4.29
CA ALA A 447 -9.21 16.48 2.84
C ALA A 447 -10.31 15.47 2.46
N ALA A 448 -10.32 14.28 3.06
CA ALA A 448 -11.32 13.24 2.78
C ALA A 448 -12.76 13.65 3.15
N LEU A 449 -12.95 14.37 4.26
CA LEU A 449 -14.23 15.00 4.64
C LEU A 449 -14.72 15.95 3.54
N GLY A 450 -13.84 16.83 3.07
CA GLY A 450 -14.18 17.79 2.03
C GLY A 450 -14.43 17.16 0.66
N GLU A 451 -13.64 16.15 0.25
CA GLU A 451 -13.89 15.33 -0.95
C GLU A 451 -15.28 14.68 -0.86
N ALA A 452 -15.70 14.21 0.32
CA ALA A 452 -17.02 13.62 0.57
C ALA A 452 -18.16 14.65 0.70
N GLY A 453 -17.90 15.94 0.49
CA GLY A 453 -18.88 17.03 0.60
C GLY A 453 -19.14 17.52 2.03
N CYS A 454 -18.49 16.97 3.05
CA CYS A 454 -18.63 17.33 4.46
C CYS A 454 -17.91 18.66 4.82
N ARG A 455 -18.16 19.72 4.05
CA ARG A 455 -17.38 20.98 4.09
C ARG A 455 -17.36 21.65 5.47
N GLN A 456 -18.45 21.59 6.22
CA GLN A 456 -18.54 22.19 7.56
C GLN A 456 -17.64 21.47 8.57
N ALA A 457 -17.70 20.14 8.62
CA ALA A 457 -16.84 19.31 9.46
C ALA A 457 -15.35 19.45 9.06
N ALA A 458 -15.06 19.42 7.76
CA ALA A 458 -13.71 19.69 7.25
C ALA A 458 -13.20 21.06 7.73
N ALA A 459 -14.02 22.11 7.61
CA ALA A 459 -13.66 23.47 8.02
C ALA A 459 -13.47 23.62 9.54
N HIS A 460 -14.24 22.88 10.36
CA HIS A 460 -14.05 22.80 11.81
C HIS A 460 -12.67 22.19 12.14
N LEU A 461 -12.34 21.06 11.51
CA LEU A 461 -11.11 20.32 11.76
C LEU A 461 -9.83 21.09 11.37
N VAL A 462 -9.90 21.97 10.37
CA VAL A 462 -8.79 22.90 9.98
C VAL A 462 -9.06 24.36 10.38
N SER A 463 -9.87 24.60 11.41
CA SER A 463 -10.10 25.94 11.95
C SER A 463 -8.78 26.55 12.46
N GLY A 464 -8.56 27.85 12.24
CA GLY A 464 -7.31 28.54 12.55
C GLY A 464 -6.08 28.16 11.70
N VAL A 465 -6.09 27.03 10.97
CA VAL A 465 -4.92 26.55 10.21
C VAL A 465 -4.74 27.27 8.88
N ASN A 466 -3.56 27.88 8.70
CA ASN A 466 -3.06 28.41 7.43
C ASN A 466 -2.55 27.28 6.52
N LEU A 467 -3.49 26.59 5.85
CA LEU A 467 -3.17 25.48 4.94
C LEU A 467 -2.27 25.91 3.77
N VAL A 468 -2.45 27.11 3.22
CA VAL A 468 -1.62 27.67 2.14
C VAL A 468 -0.16 27.86 2.57
N GLY A 469 0.07 28.29 3.82
CA GLY A 469 1.41 28.32 4.41
C GLY A 469 1.97 26.92 4.67
N LEU A 470 1.11 25.98 5.05
CA LEU A 470 1.50 24.59 5.31
C LEU A 470 1.92 23.83 4.04
N VAL A 471 1.27 24.07 2.90
CA VAL A 471 1.70 23.55 1.58
C VAL A 471 3.15 23.97 1.30
N ARG A 472 3.49 25.26 1.45
CA ARG A 472 4.86 25.76 1.28
C ARG A 472 5.84 25.13 2.27
N ALA A 473 5.45 25.00 3.54
CA ALA A 473 6.29 24.39 4.57
C ALA A 473 6.59 22.91 4.27
N LYS A 474 5.61 22.10 3.87
CA LYS A 474 5.84 20.68 3.55
C LYS A 474 6.63 20.51 2.25
N LEU A 475 6.41 21.38 1.25
CA LEU A 475 7.22 21.44 0.04
C LEU A 475 8.66 21.94 0.26
N SER A 476 8.97 22.63 1.36
CA SER A 476 10.36 22.98 1.72
C SER A 476 11.01 21.91 2.60
N GLU A 477 10.29 21.37 3.59
CA GLU A 477 10.71 20.28 4.48
C GLU A 477 11.08 18.98 3.74
N GLY A 478 10.44 18.69 2.59
CA GLY A 478 10.70 17.47 1.82
C GLY A 478 9.54 16.49 1.72
N ASP A 479 8.33 16.90 2.08
CA ASP A 479 7.13 16.04 2.13
C ASP A 479 6.09 16.49 1.08
N LEU A 480 6.10 15.83 -0.08
CA LEU A 480 5.16 16.10 -1.16
C LEU A 480 3.72 15.67 -0.81
N LEU A 481 3.57 14.62 0.00
CA LEU A 481 2.27 14.04 0.31
C LEU A 481 1.50 14.93 1.28
N ALA A 482 2.13 15.35 2.38
CA ALA A 482 1.52 16.27 3.32
C ALA A 482 1.21 17.65 2.69
N ALA A 483 1.96 18.06 1.66
CA ALA A 483 1.64 19.24 0.86
C ALA A 483 0.37 19.04 0.02
N GLY A 484 0.26 17.91 -0.70
CA GLY A 484 -0.95 17.56 -1.47
C GLY A 484 -2.19 17.44 -0.59
N ASP A 485 -2.07 16.76 0.56
CA ASP A 485 -3.14 16.61 1.55
C ASP A 485 -3.59 17.98 2.10
N ALA A 486 -2.65 18.92 2.34
CA ALA A 486 -2.95 20.27 2.79
C ALA A 486 -3.63 21.15 1.73
N LEU A 487 -3.29 21.02 0.44
CA LEU A 487 -3.98 21.74 -0.63
C LEU A 487 -5.39 21.17 -0.88
N GLN A 488 -5.55 19.84 -0.86
CA GLN A 488 -6.86 19.19 -0.92
C GLN A 488 -7.79 19.68 0.20
N ALA A 489 -7.29 19.72 1.45
CA ALA A 489 -8.04 20.28 2.57
C ALA A 489 -8.38 21.77 2.38
N ALA A 490 -7.56 22.56 1.65
CA ALA A 490 -7.83 23.98 1.39
C ALA A 490 -8.93 24.16 0.32
N LEU A 491 -8.81 23.45 -0.82
CA LEU A 491 -9.82 23.38 -1.88
C LEU A 491 -11.17 22.97 -1.29
N ALA A 492 -11.19 21.87 -0.56
CA ALA A 492 -12.42 21.23 -0.12
C ALA A 492 -13.08 21.93 1.09
N THR A 493 -12.36 22.81 1.80
CA THR A 493 -12.93 23.78 2.75
C THR A 493 -13.25 25.15 2.13
N ASN A 494 -13.11 25.28 0.81
CA ASN A 494 -13.37 26.51 0.05
C ASN A 494 -12.56 27.73 0.55
N LYS A 495 -11.35 27.48 1.10
CA LYS A 495 -10.40 28.54 1.45
C LYS A 495 -9.73 29.06 0.17
N PRO A 496 -9.64 30.39 -0.05
CA PRO A 496 -9.07 30.93 -1.28
C PRO A 496 -7.57 30.61 -1.38
N ILE A 497 -7.16 30.03 -2.51
CA ILE A 497 -5.76 29.73 -2.80
C ILE A 497 -5.17 30.91 -3.57
N PRO A 498 -4.11 31.57 -3.08
CA PRO A 498 -3.50 32.70 -3.78
C PRO A 498 -2.88 32.27 -5.11
N GLN A 499 -3.11 33.05 -6.17
CA GLN A 499 -2.52 32.83 -7.50
C GLN A 499 -0.98 32.73 -7.45
N ALA A 500 -0.33 33.45 -6.53
CA ALA A 500 1.11 33.34 -6.26
C ALA A 500 1.55 31.91 -5.91
N LEU A 501 0.75 31.14 -5.16
CA LEU A 501 1.09 29.75 -4.85
C LEU A 501 1.08 28.88 -6.13
N HIS A 502 0.06 29.02 -7.00
CA HIS A 502 0.03 28.30 -8.28
C HIS A 502 1.21 28.69 -9.20
N GLN A 503 1.71 29.93 -9.11
CA GLN A 503 2.90 30.38 -9.85
C GLN A 503 4.20 29.83 -9.26
N GLU A 504 4.29 29.69 -7.93
CA GLU A 504 5.45 29.10 -7.24
C GLU A 504 5.52 27.58 -7.41
N LEU A 505 4.39 26.88 -7.42
CA LEU A 505 4.30 25.42 -7.31
C LEU A 505 5.13 24.63 -8.34
N PRO A 506 5.16 24.98 -9.65
CA PRO A 506 6.05 24.31 -10.60
C PRO A 506 7.53 24.35 -10.21
N SER A 507 8.00 25.45 -9.60
CA SER A 507 9.39 25.58 -9.14
C SER A 507 9.65 24.79 -7.84
N LEU A 508 8.69 24.77 -6.91
CA LEU A 508 8.76 23.99 -5.67
C LEU A 508 8.73 22.48 -5.94
N LEU A 509 7.97 22.06 -6.96
CA LEU A 509 7.82 20.67 -7.38
C LEU A 509 8.99 20.18 -8.25
N ALA A 510 9.74 21.06 -8.90
CA ALA A 510 10.87 20.69 -9.77
C ALA A 510 11.91 19.80 -9.07
N ARG A 511 12.14 19.96 -7.75
CA ARG A 511 13.07 19.13 -6.97
C ARG A 511 12.54 17.72 -6.65
N TYR A 512 11.23 17.50 -6.76
CA TYR A 512 10.56 16.21 -6.56
C TYR A 512 10.34 15.47 -7.90
N ARG A 513 10.56 16.14 -9.02
CA ARG A 513 10.35 15.62 -10.37
C ARG A 513 11.44 14.59 -10.70
N ASN A 514 11.06 13.46 -11.29
CA ASN A 514 12.03 12.47 -11.75
C ASN A 514 12.81 13.02 -12.97
N LYS A 515 14.11 12.73 -13.04
CA LYS A 515 15.02 13.26 -14.09
C LYS A 515 14.93 12.51 -15.42
N GLU A 516 14.58 11.23 -15.39
CA GLU A 516 14.53 10.33 -16.54
C GLU A 516 13.10 10.21 -17.10
N HIS A 517 12.10 10.44 -16.24
CA HIS A 517 10.67 10.39 -16.57
C HIS A 517 9.95 11.65 -16.06
N PRO A 518 10.01 12.79 -16.79
CA PRO A 518 9.53 14.08 -16.29
C PRO A 518 8.02 14.18 -16.05
N ALA A 519 7.19 13.21 -16.43
CA ALA A 519 5.78 13.18 -16.03
C ALA A 519 5.58 12.71 -14.58
N LEU A 520 6.65 12.27 -13.90
CA LEU A 520 6.57 11.58 -12.62
C LEU A 520 7.21 12.35 -11.46
N PHE A 521 6.73 12.08 -10.25
CA PHE A 521 7.20 12.72 -9.03
C PHE A 521 7.45 11.70 -7.90
N SER A 522 8.36 12.07 -7.02
CA SER A 522 8.86 11.31 -5.88
C SER A 522 8.34 11.89 -4.56
N GLU A 523 8.10 11.07 -3.52
CA GLU A 523 7.59 11.55 -2.22
C GLU A 523 8.52 12.59 -1.56
N ARG A 524 9.83 12.45 -1.83
CA ARG A 524 10.92 13.29 -1.33
C ARG A 524 11.82 13.75 -2.48
N PRO A 525 12.52 14.89 -2.36
CA PRO A 525 13.43 15.37 -3.40
C PRO A 525 14.52 14.35 -3.72
N GLY A 526 14.71 14.02 -5.01
CA GLY A 526 15.69 13.03 -5.46
C GLY A 526 15.41 11.57 -5.08
N GLY A 527 14.25 11.25 -4.48
CA GLY A 527 13.83 9.86 -4.22
C GLY A 527 13.29 9.14 -5.47
N PRO A 528 12.91 7.85 -5.35
CA PRO A 528 12.20 7.13 -6.40
C PRO A 528 10.81 7.73 -6.64
N ALA A 529 10.35 7.68 -7.89
CA ALA A 529 9.01 8.16 -8.26
C ALA A 529 7.93 7.15 -7.86
N SER A 530 6.78 7.63 -7.39
CA SER A 530 5.64 6.78 -7.03
C SER A 530 4.32 7.30 -7.59
N ALA A 531 3.34 6.42 -7.79
CA ALA A 531 2.01 6.81 -8.26
C ALA A 531 1.32 7.78 -7.29
N ARG A 532 1.46 7.56 -5.98
CA ARG A 532 0.90 8.43 -4.93
C ARG A 532 1.54 9.82 -4.92
N ALA A 533 2.87 9.90 -5.08
CA ALA A 533 3.59 11.16 -5.20
C ALA A 533 3.23 11.92 -6.48
N THR A 534 3.16 11.20 -7.60
CA THR A 534 2.74 11.74 -8.91
C THR A 534 1.31 12.29 -8.86
N ARG A 535 0.38 11.55 -8.23
CA ARG A 535 -1.00 12.00 -7.94
C ARG A 535 -1.03 13.28 -7.09
N ALA A 536 -0.22 13.35 -6.03
CA ALA A 536 -0.13 14.53 -5.17
C ALA A 536 0.43 15.76 -5.92
N ALA A 537 1.47 15.57 -6.74
CA ALA A 537 2.01 16.64 -7.57
C ALA A 537 1.00 17.14 -8.63
N TYR A 538 0.24 16.25 -9.28
CA TYR A 538 -0.80 16.69 -10.22
C TYR A 538 -1.96 17.40 -9.53
N TYR A 539 -2.38 16.99 -8.33
CA TYR A 539 -3.34 17.78 -7.54
C TYR A 539 -2.79 19.14 -7.05
N LEU A 540 -1.47 19.30 -6.95
CA LEU A 540 -0.83 20.60 -6.67
C LEU A 540 -0.68 21.46 -7.96
N LEU A 541 -0.71 20.87 -9.15
CA LEU A 541 -0.55 21.59 -10.43
C LEU A 541 -1.89 21.91 -11.12
N ALA A 542 -3.00 21.41 -10.61
CA ALA A 542 -4.37 21.68 -11.06
C ALA A 542 -4.95 22.99 -10.51
#